data_AF-A0A9X4IEH1-F1
#
_entry.id   AF-A0A9X4IEH1-F1
#
_cell.length_a   1.000
_cell.length_b   1.000
_cell.length_c   1.000
_cell.angle_alpha   90.00
_cell.angle_beta   90.00
_cell.angle_gamma   90.00
#
_symmetry.space_group_name_H-M   'P 1'
#
loop_
_entity.id
_entity.type
_entity.pdbx_description
1 polymer ?
#
loop_
_entity_poly.entity_id
_entity_poly.type
_entity_poly.pdbx_seq_one_letter_code
_entity_poly.pdbx_strand_id
1 'polypeptide(L)'
;MLLCSRDRASYGSLLKENAHAQFVPFDFSRESDYQSLEEQVIHREERLQFLVWVHSPYYPYLSKFLMRLKKFIDIVYLVKGSNSHSLPLKLTQELPLKFIQLGVHPTENRWLTNHEISQQVLDAMLEKKKSFG
;
A
#
# COMPACT_ATOMS: atom_id res chain seq x y z
N MET A 1 -5.54 11.62 -3.69
CA MET A 1 -4.81 10.58 -2.90
C MET A 1 -5.60 10.29 -1.64
N LEU A 2 -5.77 9.02 -1.27
CA LEU A 2 -6.40 8.63 0.00
C LEU A 2 -5.31 8.16 0.98
N LEU A 3 -5.26 8.76 2.15
CA LEU A 3 -4.34 8.44 3.24
C LEU A 3 -5.12 7.71 4.33
N CYS A 4 -4.93 6.39 4.43
CA CYS A 4 -5.73 5.52 5.30
C CYS A 4 -4.89 5.09 6.52
N SER A 5 -5.28 5.52 7.73
CA SER A 5 -4.59 5.16 8.98
C SER A 5 -5.48 5.43 10.20
N ARG A 6 -5.05 4.94 11.38
CA ARG A 6 -5.66 5.29 12.67
C ARG A 6 -5.22 6.67 13.16
N ASP A 7 -4.03 7.13 12.75
CA ASP A 7 -3.45 8.38 13.23
C ASP A 7 -3.38 9.44 12.12
N ARG A 8 -4.26 10.44 12.21
CA ARG A 8 -4.27 11.59 11.29
C ARG A 8 -3.07 12.51 11.50
N ALA A 9 -2.56 12.63 12.72
CA ALA A 9 -1.52 13.59 13.06
C ALA A 9 -0.22 13.30 12.29
N SER A 10 0.09 12.02 12.11
CA SER A 10 1.21 11.54 11.27
C SER A 10 1.19 12.07 9.82
N TYR A 11 0.05 12.52 9.31
CA TYR A 11 -0.10 13.04 7.93
C TYR A 11 -0.27 14.56 7.86
N GLY A 12 -0.08 15.29 8.97
CA GLY A 12 -0.39 16.71 9.07
C GLY A 12 0.26 17.56 7.98
N SER A 13 1.57 17.41 7.74
CA SER A 13 2.28 18.17 6.68
C SER A 13 1.77 17.81 5.29
N LEU A 14 1.60 16.52 5.01
CA LEU A 14 1.11 16.02 3.71
C LEU A 14 -0.29 16.57 3.38
N LEU A 15 -1.19 16.59 4.37
CA LEU A 15 -2.55 17.10 4.21
C LEU A 15 -2.59 18.62 4.00
N LYS A 16 -1.61 19.37 4.55
CA LYS A 16 -1.48 20.82 4.34
C LYS A 16 -0.92 21.14 2.96
N GLU A 17 0.07 20.38 2.51
CA GLU A 17 0.80 20.62 1.26
C GLU A 17 0.06 20.09 0.02
N ASN A 18 -0.86 19.13 0.20
CA ASN A 18 -1.56 18.47 -0.91
C ASN A 18 -3.07 18.64 -0.78
N ALA A 19 -3.64 19.64 -1.46
CA ALA A 19 -5.08 19.94 -1.42
C ALA A 19 -5.99 18.77 -1.87
N HIS A 20 -5.47 17.86 -2.67
CA HIS A 20 -6.19 16.66 -3.15
C HIS A 20 -5.94 15.40 -2.30
N ALA A 21 -5.18 15.53 -1.21
CA ALA A 21 -5.02 14.44 -0.24
C ALA A 21 -6.18 14.46 0.75
N GLN A 22 -6.81 13.29 0.93
CA GLN A 22 -7.88 13.11 1.89
C GLN A 22 -7.47 12.06 2.91
N PHE A 23 -7.69 12.34 4.19
CA PHE A 23 -7.49 11.38 5.26
C PHE A 23 -8.74 10.55 5.47
N VAL A 24 -8.59 9.23 5.52
CA VAL A 24 -9.66 8.28 5.84
C VAL A 24 -9.25 7.55 7.12
N PRO A 25 -9.99 7.72 8.24
CA PRO A 25 -9.79 6.91 9.43
C PRO A 25 -9.94 5.43 9.07
N PHE A 26 -8.93 4.62 9.37
CA PHE A 26 -8.89 3.23 8.92
C PHE A 26 -8.12 2.34 9.88
N ASP A 27 -8.79 1.31 10.39
CA ASP A 27 -8.22 0.24 11.17
C ASP A 27 -8.11 -1.04 10.33
N PHE A 28 -6.87 -1.39 9.95
CA PHE A 28 -6.54 -2.59 9.17
C PHE A 28 -6.93 -3.92 9.84
N SER A 29 -7.33 -3.92 11.11
CA SER A 29 -7.82 -5.11 11.80
C SER A 29 -9.33 -5.32 11.66
N ARG A 30 -10.07 -4.36 11.08
CA ARG A 30 -11.54 -4.37 11.00
C ARG A 30 -12.04 -4.55 9.57
N GLU A 31 -12.86 -5.56 9.34
CA GLU A 31 -13.47 -5.81 8.02
C GLU A 31 -14.40 -4.65 7.57
N SER A 32 -15.10 -4.01 8.51
CA SER A 32 -15.98 -2.85 8.25
C SER A 32 -15.24 -1.67 7.62
N ASP A 33 -14.00 -1.45 8.00
CA ASP A 33 -13.21 -0.31 7.52
C ASP A 33 -12.79 -0.57 6.07
N TYR A 34 -12.45 -1.82 5.73
CA TYR A 34 -12.23 -2.23 4.33
C TYR A 34 -13.50 -2.08 3.48
N GLN A 35 -14.67 -2.45 4.00
CA GLN A 35 -15.96 -2.29 3.29
C GLN A 35 -16.26 -0.81 3.04
N SER A 36 -16.08 0.03 4.06
CA SER A 36 -16.30 1.49 3.95
C SER A 36 -15.34 2.14 2.94
N LEU A 37 -14.08 1.68 2.88
CA LEU A 37 -13.11 2.14 1.90
C LEU A 37 -13.46 1.63 0.48
N GLU A 38 -13.95 0.40 0.36
CA GLU A 38 -14.38 -0.20 -0.90
C GLU A 38 -15.47 0.64 -1.57
N GLU A 39 -16.50 1.02 -0.81
CA GLU A 39 -17.59 1.88 -1.28
C GLU A 39 -17.08 3.24 -1.77
N GLN A 40 -16.25 3.92 -0.98
CA GLN A 40 -15.65 5.21 -1.36
C GLN A 40 -14.81 5.15 -2.63
N VAL A 41 -14.20 3.99 -2.88
CA VAL A 41 -13.35 3.76 -4.04
C VAL A 41 -14.17 3.43 -5.29
N ILE A 42 -15.19 2.57 -5.18
CA ILE A 42 -16.05 2.18 -6.30
C ILE A 42 -16.74 3.40 -6.93
N HIS A 43 -17.15 4.37 -6.11
CA HIS A 43 -17.78 5.61 -6.59
C HIS A 43 -16.88 6.52 -7.43
N ARG A 44 -15.55 6.30 -7.43
CA ARG A 44 -14.62 7.15 -8.19
C ARG A 44 -14.47 6.72 -9.66
N GLU A 45 -14.84 5.49 -10.00
CA GLU A 45 -14.72 4.91 -11.35
C GLU A 45 -13.32 5.03 -12.01
N GLU A 46 -12.28 5.29 -11.21
CA GLU A 46 -10.91 5.48 -11.68
C GLU A 46 -10.08 4.21 -11.52
N ARG A 47 -9.00 4.11 -12.31
CA ARG A 47 -7.94 3.12 -12.10
C ARG A 47 -7.04 3.57 -10.95
N LEU A 48 -6.64 2.63 -10.10
CA LEU A 48 -6.09 2.90 -8.77
C LEU A 48 -4.73 2.25 -8.59
N GLN A 49 -3.87 2.96 -7.88
CA GLN A 49 -2.60 2.45 -7.40
C GLN A 49 -2.67 2.34 -5.87
N PHE A 50 -2.33 1.16 -5.36
CA PHE A 50 -2.32 0.89 -3.93
C PHE A 50 -0.90 0.80 -3.43
N LEU A 51 -0.58 1.52 -2.35
CA LEU A 51 0.63 1.30 -1.56
C LEU A 51 0.21 0.79 -0.19
N VAL A 52 0.62 -0.43 0.15
CA VAL A 52 0.17 -1.11 1.36
C VAL A 52 1.36 -1.56 2.18
N TRP A 53 1.38 -1.12 3.43
CA TRP A 53 2.39 -1.53 4.40
C TRP A 53 1.92 -2.75 5.18
N VAL A 54 2.59 -3.87 4.99
CA VAL A 54 2.25 -5.17 5.55
C VAL A 54 3.13 -5.45 6.76
N HIS A 55 2.62 -5.15 7.96
CA HIS A 55 3.35 -5.31 9.22
C HIS A 55 2.94 -6.55 10.05
N SER A 56 1.87 -7.28 9.68
CA SER A 56 1.30 -8.38 10.49
C SER A 56 0.22 -9.19 9.71
N PRO A 57 -0.27 -10.34 10.22
CA PRO A 57 -1.00 -11.36 9.46
C PRO A 57 -2.43 -11.02 8.96
N TYR A 58 -2.78 -9.75 8.78
CA TYR A 58 -4.12 -9.28 8.39
C TYR A 58 -4.46 -9.47 6.91
N TYR A 59 -3.94 -10.54 6.32
CA TYR A 59 -4.16 -10.90 4.93
C TYR A 59 -5.63 -11.15 4.57
N PRO A 60 -6.52 -11.71 5.42
CA PRO A 60 -7.85 -12.08 4.95
C PRO A 60 -8.68 -10.89 4.45
N TYR A 61 -8.76 -9.79 5.21
CA TYR A 61 -9.57 -8.63 4.82
C TYR A 61 -8.94 -7.85 3.68
N LEU A 62 -7.62 -7.62 3.73
CA LEU A 62 -6.88 -7.02 2.63
C LEU A 62 -7.03 -7.82 1.33
N SER A 63 -6.93 -9.16 1.41
CA SER A 63 -7.07 -10.03 0.24
C SER A 63 -8.46 -9.91 -0.36
N LYS A 64 -9.51 -10.01 0.47
CA LYS A 64 -10.89 -9.84 0.00
C LYS A 64 -11.09 -8.48 -0.66
N PHE A 65 -10.62 -7.42 -0.02
CA PHE A 65 -10.71 -6.05 -0.52
C PHE A 65 -10.03 -5.88 -1.89
N LEU A 66 -8.77 -6.28 -2.03
CA LEU A 66 -8.04 -6.16 -3.28
C LEU A 66 -8.66 -7.00 -4.40
N MET A 67 -9.18 -8.20 -4.08
CA MET A 67 -9.84 -9.05 -5.07
C MET A 67 -11.15 -8.45 -5.57
N ARG A 68 -11.95 -7.82 -4.70
CA ARG A 68 -13.20 -7.14 -5.11
C ARG A 68 -12.92 -5.93 -5.98
N LEU A 69 -11.84 -5.21 -5.67
CA LEU A 69 -11.42 -4.03 -6.44
C LEU A 69 -10.54 -4.35 -7.65
N LYS A 70 -10.24 -5.62 -7.94
CA LYS A 70 -9.33 -6.08 -9.00
C LYS A 70 -9.48 -5.34 -10.33
N LYS A 71 -10.72 -5.11 -10.78
CA LYS A 71 -11.00 -4.42 -12.06
C LYS A 71 -10.54 -2.96 -12.08
N PHE A 72 -10.47 -2.31 -10.92
CA PHE A 72 -10.02 -0.93 -10.76
C PHE A 72 -8.51 -0.84 -10.48
N ILE A 73 -7.82 -1.94 -10.22
CA ILE A 73 -6.41 -1.90 -9.81
C ILE A 73 -5.48 -1.85 -11.03
N ASP A 74 -4.60 -0.85 -11.05
CA ASP A 74 -3.45 -0.78 -11.95
C ASP A 74 -2.25 -1.54 -11.39
N ILE A 75 -1.94 -1.33 -10.12
CA ILE A 75 -0.79 -1.92 -9.42
C ILE A 75 -1.01 -1.87 -7.91
N VAL A 76 -0.49 -2.87 -7.21
CA VAL A 76 -0.41 -2.90 -5.75
C VAL A 76 1.06 -3.03 -5.35
N TYR A 77 1.59 -1.99 -4.72
CA TYR A 77 2.90 -1.98 -4.09
C TYR A 77 2.74 -2.51 -2.66
N LEU A 78 3.31 -3.68 -2.39
CA LEU A 78 3.25 -4.35 -1.10
C LEU A 78 4.60 -4.22 -0.40
N VAL A 79 4.63 -3.34 0.59
CA VAL A 79 5.80 -3.11 1.43
C VAL A 79 5.77 -4.12 2.57
N LYS A 80 6.75 -5.03 2.63
CA LYS A 80 6.76 -6.13 3.61
C LYS A 80 8.14 -6.29 4.26
N GLY A 81 8.17 -6.75 5.51
CA GLY A 81 9.41 -7.08 6.22
C GLY A 81 9.98 -8.44 5.79
N SER A 82 11.24 -8.74 6.12
CA SER A 82 11.91 -10.01 5.75
C SER A 82 11.19 -11.25 6.26
N ASN A 83 10.49 -11.12 7.39
CA ASN A 83 9.78 -12.20 8.06
C ASN A 83 8.26 -12.15 7.86
N SER A 84 7.76 -11.38 6.88
CA SER A 84 6.31 -11.34 6.60
C SER A 84 5.83 -12.67 6.02
N HIS A 85 4.64 -13.12 6.42
CA HIS A 85 4.05 -14.36 5.91
C HIS A 85 3.86 -14.33 4.38
N SER A 86 3.82 -15.52 3.79
CA SER A 86 3.46 -15.69 2.38
C SER A 86 2.04 -15.18 2.12
N LEU A 87 1.87 -14.47 1.01
CA LEU A 87 0.54 -14.10 0.54
C LEU A 87 -0.17 -15.31 -0.06
N PRO A 88 -1.51 -15.36 0.00
CA PRO A 88 -2.29 -16.31 -0.76
C PRO A 88 -1.89 -16.29 -2.25
N LEU A 89 -1.59 -17.47 -2.82
CA LEU A 89 -1.19 -17.62 -4.22
C LEU A 89 -2.16 -16.95 -5.18
N LYS A 90 -3.47 -17.03 -4.87
CA LYS A 90 -4.53 -16.39 -5.64
C LYS A 90 -4.30 -14.89 -5.85
N LEU A 91 -3.88 -14.16 -4.80
CA LEU A 91 -3.58 -12.74 -4.94
C LEU A 91 -2.40 -12.50 -5.88
N THR A 92 -1.34 -13.29 -5.73
CA THR A 92 -0.11 -13.13 -6.54
C THR A 92 -0.32 -13.44 -8.01
N GLN A 93 -1.29 -14.29 -8.35
CA GLN A 93 -1.60 -14.66 -9.73
C GLN A 93 -2.62 -13.73 -10.38
N GLU A 94 -3.51 -13.15 -9.58
CA GLU A 94 -4.64 -12.39 -10.11
C GLU A 94 -4.45 -10.87 -10.09
N LEU A 95 -3.46 -10.36 -9.36
CA LEU A 95 -3.24 -8.92 -9.23
C LEU A 95 -1.84 -8.52 -9.72
N PRO A 96 -1.71 -7.31 -10.30
CA PRO A 96 -0.41 -6.73 -10.62
C PRO A 96 0.29 -6.29 -9.32
N LEU A 97 1.00 -7.22 -8.66
CA LEU A 97 1.70 -6.96 -7.40
C LEU A 97 3.17 -6.61 -7.65
N LYS A 98 3.66 -5.58 -6.95
CA LYS A 98 5.10 -5.30 -6.81
C LYS A 98 5.48 -5.35 -5.34
N PHE A 99 6.40 -6.23 -5.00
CA PHE A 99 6.91 -6.36 -3.63
C PHE A 99 8.04 -5.38 -3.38
N ILE A 100 7.98 -4.68 -2.25
CA ILE A 100 9.06 -3.83 -1.73
C ILE A 100 9.49 -4.46 -0.41
N GLN A 101 10.67 -5.10 -0.45
CA GLN A 101 11.20 -5.85 0.68
C GLN A 101 11.97 -4.92 1.62
N LEU A 102 11.48 -4.75 2.84
CA LEU A 102 12.17 -4.04 3.90
C LEU A 102 12.85 -5.01 4.85
N GLY A 103 13.91 -4.57 5.49
CA GLY A 103 14.55 -5.31 6.57
C GLY A 103 15.98 -4.89 6.79
N VAL A 104 16.90 -5.39 5.98
CA VAL A 104 18.33 -5.25 6.23
C VAL A 104 18.99 -4.58 5.05
N HIS A 105 19.97 -3.72 5.32
CA HIS A 105 20.78 -3.13 4.27
C HIS A 105 21.51 -4.25 3.50
N PRO A 106 21.53 -4.23 2.16
CA PRO A 106 21.99 -5.35 1.35
C PRO A 106 23.47 -5.70 1.57
N THR A 107 24.27 -4.72 1.99
CA THR A 107 25.72 -4.87 2.18
C THR A 107 26.19 -4.57 3.60
N GLU A 108 25.35 -3.94 4.43
CA GLU A 108 25.72 -3.56 5.80
C GLU A 108 24.82 -4.37 6.73
N ASN A 109 25.38 -5.08 7.70
CA ASN A 109 24.61 -5.91 8.63
C ASN A 109 23.84 -5.06 9.66
N ARG A 110 22.93 -4.21 9.19
CA ARG A 110 22.10 -3.29 9.96
C ARG A 110 20.72 -3.15 9.33
N TRP A 111 19.76 -2.65 10.11
CA TRP A 111 18.46 -2.26 9.61
C TRP A 111 18.56 -1.04 8.67
N LEU A 112 17.63 -0.98 7.71
CA LEU A 112 17.45 0.21 6.89
C LEU A 112 16.94 1.38 7.76
N THR A 113 17.45 2.57 7.50
CA THR A 113 16.94 3.83 8.06
C THR A 113 15.60 4.19 7.43
N ASN A 114 14.84 5.07 8.08
CA ASN A 114 13.58 5.59 7.53
C ASN A 114 13.77 6.26 6.16
N HIS A 115 14.91 6.92 5.95
CA HIS A 115 15.22 7.56 4.68
C HIS A 115 15.45 6.52 3.57
N GLU A 116 16.26 5.49 3.83
CA GLU A 116 16.51 4.42 2.87
C GLU A 116 15.22 3.65 2.53
N ILE A 117 14.39 3.37 3.53
CA ILE A 117 13.06 2.76 3.33
C ILE A 117 12.20 3.64 2.42
N SER A 118 12.12 4.93 2.71
CA SER A 118 11.32 5.87 1.92
C SER A 118 11.83 5.95 0.48
N GLN A 119 13.15 6.00 0.29
CA GLN A 119 13.75 6.05 -1.04
C GLN A 119 13.46 4.78 -1.85
N GLN A 120 13.59 3.60 -1.25
CA GLN A 120 13.26 2.33 -1.92
C GLN A 120 11.80 2.28 -2.37
N VAL A 121 10.88 2.80 -1.54
CA VAL A 121 9.46 2.88 -1.91
C VAL A 121 9.25 3.84 -3.08
N LEU A 122 9.86 5.03 -3.04
CA LEU A 122 9.77 6.02 -4.10
C LEU A 122 10.34 5.49 -5.42
N ASP A 123 11.52 4.88 -5.40
CA ASP A 123 12.17 4.31 -6.58
C ASP A 123 11.30 3.22 -7.21
N ALA A 124 10.76 2.31 -6.39
CA ALA A 124 9.87 1.25 -6.86
C ALA A 124 8.61 1.81 -7.54
N MET A 125 8.08 2.93 -7.05
CA MET A 125 6.92 3.61 -7.66
C MET A 125 7.31 4.38 -8.93
N LEU A 126 8.50 4.98 -8.99
CA LEU A 126 8.99 5.78 -10.11
C LEU A 126 9.46 4.95 -11.31
N GLU A 127 9.97 3.73 -11.12
CA GLU A 127 10.35 2.83 -12.21
C GLU A 127 9.23 2.64 -13.25
N LYS A 128 7.96 2.69 -12.82
CA LYS A 128 6.80 2.62 -13.72
C LYS A 128 6.69 3.83 -14.67
N LYS A 129 7.11 5.02 -14.24
CA LYS A 129 7.04 6.23 -15.09
C LYS A 129 8.01 6.17 -16.27
N LYS A 130 9.13 5.45 -16.16
CA LYS A 130 10.13 5.33 -17.24
C LYS A 130 9.77 4.28 -18.29
N SER A 131 8.90 3.33 -17.99
CA SER A 131 8.45 2.31 -18.95
C SER A 131 7.31 2.76 -19.88
N PHE A 132 6.84 4.00 -19.72
CA PHE A 132 5.79 4.64 -20.54
C PHE A 132 6.22 6.03 -21.07
N GLY A 133 7.53 6.29 -21.12
CA GLY A 133 8.12 7.51 -21.70
C GLY A 133 8.63 7.27 -23.11
#